data_AF-A0A899G1S0-F1
#
_entry.id   AF-A0A899G1S0-F1
#
_cell.length_a   1.000
_cell.length_b   1.000
_cell.length_c   1.000
_cell.angle_alpha   90.00
_cell.angle_beta   90.00
_cell.angle_gamma   90.00
#
_symmetry.space_group_name_H-M   'P 1'
#
loop_
_entity.id
_entity.type
_entity.pdbx_description
1 polymer ?
#
loop_
_entity_poly.entity_id
_entity_poly.type
_entity_poly.pdbx_seq_one_letter_code
_entity_poly.pdbx_strand_id
1 'polypeptide(L)'
;MNHTESDIFDSYSNDTKETLKELSEDKFDIVERYEAILEEDPNITMPIAAIEALVDLVRHTKVNTLSEFIKIIQEGSSILKSSVVNSISVSAGCDLFLRFVTRSLNDADVESCKHHLVSNGKLFVERARKCRDKIASIGAKFIRDGIVILVHSYSRNVNALLLEAASKNIRFSVYITESRPTGSGIITSRILSEAGIPTAIVLDSAVGFLIQKIDLVLVGAEGIIGTSQIATLAKVAHKPFYAVAESHKFVRMFILSQFDLPTSSPILQFLDQKYPSLPKLNSRQSSLNIHRVNELKMTEEEISNNPILDFTAPEYIDALITDLGILDPNRVSEELIKLYH
;
A
#
# COMPACT_ATOMS: atom_id res chain seq x y z
N MET A 1 -30.09 31.09 -39.08
CA MET A 1 -30.68 30.01 -38.28
C MET A 1 -29.83 28.78 -38.55
N ASN A 2 -28.70 28.66 -37.83
CA ASN A 2 -27.75 27.58 -38.00
C ASN A 2 -27.89 26.67 -36.78
N HIS A 3 -28.45 25.49 -36.99
CA HIS A 3 -28.41 24.40 -36.01
C HIS A 3 -27.00 23.79 -36.05
N THR A 4 -26.35 23.76 -34.89
CA THR A 4 -25.01 23.19 -34.68
C THR A 4 -25.10 21.67 -34.54
N GLU A 5 -24.17 20.96 -35.18
CA GLU A 5 -23.97 19.50 -35.07
C GLU A 5 -23.58 19.01 -33.65
N SER A 6 -23.56 19.89 -32.65
CA SER A 6 -23.33 19.55 -31.24
C SER A 6 -24.52 18.86 -30.58
N ASP A 7 -25.74 19.15 -31.01
CA ASP A 7 -26.95 18.73 -30.27
C ASP A 7 -27.41 17.30 -30.61
N ILE A 8 -26.82 16.70 -31.65
CA ILE A 8 -27.13 15.33 -32.09
C ILE A 8 -26.20 14.30 -31.43
N PHE A 9 -25.00 14.70 -30.97
CA PHE A 9 -24.09 13.77 -30.27
C PHE A 9 -24.38 13.63 -28.76
N ASP A 10 -24.95 14.67 -28.14
CA ASP A 10 -25.30 14.63 -26.71
C ASP A 10 -26.59 13.85 -26.41
N SER A 11 -27.54 13.81 -27.36
CA SER A 11 -28.78 13.04 -27.21
C SER A 11 -28.56 11.53 -27.31
N TYR A 12 -27.64 11.07 -28.16
CA TYR A 12 -27.26 9.65 -28.22
C TYR A 12 -26.40 9.22 -27.02
N SER A 13 -25.67 10.11 -26.36
CA SER A 13 -24.80 9.77 -25.22
C SER A 13 -25.56 9.69 -23.90
N ASN A 14 -26.59 10.53 -23.71
CA ASN A 14 -27.43 10.50 -22.51
C ASN A 14 -28.47 9.38 -22.54
N ASP A 15 -29.11 9.12 -23.69
CA ASP A 15 -30.02 7.97 -23.80
C ASP A 15 -29.26 6.65 -23.61
N THR A 16 -28.02 6.51 -24.09
CA THR A 16 -27.25 5.27 -23.85
C THR A 16 -26.80 5.15 -22.38
N LYS A 17 -26.56 6.26 -21.67
CA LYS A 17 -26.22 6.25 -20.23
C LYS A 17 -27.43 6.04 -19.31
N GLU A 18 -28.61 6.49 -19.70
CA GLU A 18 -29.87 6.21 -18.99
C GLU A 18 -30.38 4.80 -19.31
N THR A 19 -30.28 4.35 -20.57
CA THR A 19 -30.68 2.98 -20.96
C THR A 19 -29.73 1.90 -20.42
N LEU A 20 -28.46 2.23 -20.14
CA LEU A 20 -27.53 1.34 -19.42
C LEU A 20 -27.69 1.38 -17.89
N LYS A 21 -28.37 2.40 -17.34
CA LYS A 21 -28.76 2.45 -15.93
C LYS A 21 -30.05 1.68 -15.64
N GLU A 22 -30.93 1.55 -16.63
CA GLU A 22 -32.24 0.91 -16.46
C GLU A 22 -32.27 -0.62 -16.70
N LEU A 23 -31.10 -1.29 -16.80
CA LEU A 23 -31.02 -2.74 -17.07
C LEU A 23 -30.15 -3.56 -16.09
N SER A 24 -29.82 -3.06 -14.89
CA SER A 24 -29.14 -3.87 -13.87
C SER A 24 -29.40 -3.42 -12.43
N GLU A 25 -30.64 -3.54 -11.95
CA GLU A 25 -31.02 -3.16 -10.57
C GLU A 25 -30.60 -4.17 -9.47
N ASP A 26 -29.67 -5.12 -9.70
CA ASP A 26 -29.23 -6.03 -8.62
C ASP A 26 -27.84 -6.66 -8.84
N LYS A 27 -26.89 -5.92 -9.42
CA LYS A 27 -25.51 -6.41 -9.61
C LYS A 27 -24.62 -5.85 -8.50
N PHE A 28 -24.16 -6.72 -7.60
CA PHE A 28 -23.23 -6.38 -6.52
C PHE A 28 -21.95 -5.73 -7.09
N ASP A 29 -21.67 -4.49 -6.71
CA ASP A 29 -20.43 -3.79 -7.05
C ASP A 29 -19.35 -4.09 -6.00
N ILE A 30 -18.33 -4.85 -6.42
CA ILE A 30 -17.23 -5.23 -5.55
C ILE A 30 -16.28 -4.08 -5.24
N VAL A 31 -16.14 -3.11 -6.15
CA VAL A 31 -15.22 -1.96 -5.98
C VAL A 31 -15.82 -1.01 -4.95
N GLU A 32 -17.10 -0.67 -5.10
CA GLU A 32 -17.81 0.16 -4.12
C GLU A 32 -17.78 -0.49 -2.73
N ARG A 33 -18.01 -1.81 -2.63
CA ARG A 33 -17.92 -2.50 -1.33
C ARG A 33 -16.51 -2.48 -0.76
N TYR A 34 -15.49 -2.68 -1.58
CA TYR A 34 -14.08 -2.62 -1.15
C TYR A 34 -13.71 -1.24 -0.60
N GLU A 35 -14.13 -0.17 -1.27
CA GLU A 35 -13.91 1.20 -0.82
C GLU A 35 -14.66 1.49 0.49
N ALA A 36 -15.93 1.08 0.59
CA ALA A 36 -16.71 1.21 1.82
C ALA A 36 -16.04 0.52 3.03
N ILE A 37 -15.46 -0.68 2.84
CA ILE A 37 -14.75 -1.39 3.91
C ILE A 37 -13.51 -0.60 4.40
N LEU A 38 -12.78 0.04 3.48
CA LEU A 38 -11.61 0.87 3.83
C LEU A 38 -12.01 2.15 4.58
N GLU A 39 -13.18 2.71 4.27
CA GLU A 39 -13.72 3.88 4.97
C GLU A 39 -14.27 3.51 6.37
N GLU A 40 -14.92 2.35 6.50
CA GLU A 40 -15.48 1.84 7.76
C GLU A 40 -14.40 1.51 8.80
N ASP A 41 -13.28 0.89 8.39
CA ASP A 41 -12.17 0.52 9.28
C ASP A 41 -10.81 0.99 8.75
N PRO A 42 -10.30 2.15 9.19
CA PRO A 42 -8.97 2.64 8.80
C PRO A 42 -7.81 1.70 9.19
N ASN A 43 -8.06 0.75 10.11
CA ASN A 43 -7.07 -0.23 10.51
C ASN A 43 -7.03 -1.47 9.62
N ILE A 44 -7.96 -1.64 8.66
CA ILE A 44 -7.97 -2.81 7.78
C ILE A 44 -6.94 -2.66 6.66
N THR A 45 -6.20 -3.73 6.37
CA THR A 45 -5.21 -3.72 5.29
C THR A 45 -5.88 -3.97 3.94
N MET A 46 -5.33 -3.42 2.85
CA MET A 46 -5.87 -3.61 1.50
C MET A 46 -6.09 -5.09 1.12
N PRO A 47 -5.16 -6.03 1.42
CA PRO A 47 -5.39 -7.45 1.14
C PRO A 47 -6.61 -8.02 1.89
N ILE A 48 -6.82 -7.60 3.15
CA ILE A 48 -7.91 -8.10 3.98
C ILE A 48 -9.25 -7.49 3.56
N ALA A 49 -9.28 -6.21 3.20
CA ALA A 49 -10.45 -5.57 2.60
C ALA A 49 -10.84 -6.26 1.28
N ALA A 50 -9.86 -6.64 0.45
CA ALA A 50 -10.11 -7.39 -0.78
C ALA A 50 -10.72 -8.77 -0.50
N ILE A 51 -10.23 -9.48 0.51
CA ILE A 51 -10.81 -10.77 0.96
C ILE A 51 -12.26 -10.57 1.42
N GLU A 52 -12.54 -9.55 2.22
CA GLU A 52 -13.88 -9.27 2.74
C GLU A 52 -14.86 -8.89 1.61
N ALA A 53 -14.42 -8.05 0.66
CA ALA A 53 -15.20 -7.73 -0.54
C ALA A 53 -15.52 -8.97 -1.39
N LEU A 54 -14.56 -9.89 -1.56
CA LEU A 54 -14.78 -11.16 -2.27
C LEU A 54 -15.72 -12.10 -1.50
N VAL A 55 -15.65 -12.12 -0.16
CA VAL A 55 -16.60 -12.86 0.67
C VAL A 55 -18.02 -12.31 0.53
N ASP A 56 -18.18 -10.99 0.49
CA ASP A 56 -19.48 -10.35 0.27
C ASP A 56 -20.00 -10.58 -1.16
N LEU A 57 -19.14 -10.58 -2.17
CA LEU A 57 -19.52 -10.98 -3.54
C LEU A 57 -20.07 -12.42 -3.56
N VAL A 58 -19.36 -13.34 -2.91
CA VAL A 58 -19.80 -14.73 -2.77
C VAL A 58 -21.13 -14.84 -2.02
N ARG A 59 -21.35 -13.99 -1.02
CA ARG A 59 -22.58 -13.97 -0.23
C ARG A 59 -23.82 -13.62 -1.07
N HIS A 60 -23.70 -12.63 -1.94
CA HIS A 60 -24.80 -12.11 -2.78
C HIS A 60 -25.01 -12.92 -4.07
N THR A 61 -24.05 -13.75 -4.47
CA THR A 61 -24.18 -14.59 -5.66
C THR A 61 -24.91 -15.90 -5.36
N LYS A 62 -25.80 -16.29 -6.28
CA LYS A 62 -26.50 -17.59 -6.27
C LYS A 62 -25.81 -18.47 -7.31
N VAL A 63 -25.10 -19.50 -6.85
CA VAL A 63 -24.24 -20.33 -7.71
C VAL A 63 -24.49 -21.80 -7.40
N ASN A 64 -24.74 -22.58 -8.45
CA ASN A 64 -25.08 -24.01 -8.32
C ASN A 64 -23.92 -24.93 -8.69
N THR A 65 -22.85 -24.39 -9.29
CA THR A 65 -21.72 -25.19 -9.76
C THR A 65 -20.39 -24.62 -9.30
N LEU A 66 -19.43 -25.53 -9.09
CA LEU A 66 -18.08 -25.20 -8.66
C LEU A 66 -17.32 -24.33 -9.69
N SER A 67 -17.49 -24.64 -10.97
CA SER A 67 -16.80 -23.93 -12.05
C SER A 67 -17.27 -22.48 -12.16
N GLU A 68 -18.58 -22.25 -12.00
CA GLU A 68 -19.16 -20.91 -11.97
C GLU A 68 -18.71 -20.14 -10.73
N PHE A 69 -18.65 -20.80 -9.58
CA PHE A 69 -18.16 -20.24 -8.33
C PHE A 69 -16.72 -19.69 -8.45
N ILE A 70 -15.80 -20.50 -8.97
CA ILE A 70 -14.41 -20.10 -9.18
C ILE A 70 -14.32 -18.96 -10.20
N LYS A 71 -15.10 -19.04 -11.30
CA LYS A 71 -15.11 -18.02 -12.35
C LYS A 71 -15.54 -16.65 -11.81
N ILE A 72 -16.58 -16.58 -10.99
CA ILE A 72 -17.06 -15.34 -10.37
C ILE A 72 -15.97 -14.71 -9.48
N ILE A 73 -15.28 -15.52 -8.68
CA ILE A 73 -14.20 -15.02 -7.81
C ILE A 73 -13.03 -14.50 -8.64
N GLN A 74 -12.68 -15.19 -9.73
CA GLN A 74 -11.62 -14.75 -10.65
C GLN A 74 -11.98 -13.44 -11.38
N GLU A 75 -13.22 -13.30 -11.81
CA GLU A 75 -13.73 -12.08 -12.42
C GLU A 75 -13.74 -10.92 -11.42
N GLY A 76 -14.29 -11.12 -10.22
CA GLY A 76 -14.28 -10.13 -9.14
C GLY A 76 -12.87 -9.71 -8.71
N SER A 77 -11.96 -10.67 -8.60
CA SER A 77 -10.53 -10.44 -8.35
C SER A 77 -9.88 -9.59 -9.44
N SER A 78 -10.19 -9.86 -10.71
CA SER A 78 -9.65 -9.11 -11.85
C SER A 78 -10.17 -7.67 -11.87
N ILE A 79 -11.45 -7.47 -11.57
CA ILE A 79 -12.07 -6.15 -11.44
C ILE A 79 -11.37 -5.34 -10.34
N LEU A 80 -11.23 -5.89 -9.13
CA LEU A 80 -10.53 -5.24 -8.02
C LEU A 80 -9.07 -4.90 -8.33
N LYS A 81 -8.35 -5.82 -9.00
CA LYS A 81 -6.96 -5.57 -9.39
C LYS A 81 -6.84 -4.42 -10.40
N SER A 82 -7.83 -4.23 -11.25
CA SER A 82 -7.85 -3.18 -12.27
C SER A 82 -8.32 -1.81 -11.75
N SER A 83 -9.13 -1.78 -10.68
CA SER A 83 -9.69 -0.54 -10.15
C SER A 83 -8.75 0.23 -9.22
N VAL A 84 -7.77 -0.45 -8.63
CA VAL A 84 -6.90 0.14 -7.60
C VAL A 84 -5.51 0.44 -8.17
N VAL A 85 -4.99 1.64 -7.88
CA VAL A 85 -3.66 2.09 -8.34
C VAL A 85 -2.54 1.19 -7.79
N ASN A 86 -2.57 0.84 -6.51
CA ASN A 86 -1.68 -0.17 -5.92
C ASN A 86 -2.33 -1.56 -5.97
N SER A 87 -2.32 -2.16 -7.15
CA SER A 87 -2.89 -3.49 -7.38
C SER A 87 -2.09 -4.61 -6.71
N ILE A 88 -0.84 -4.39 -6.31
CA ILE A 88 0.03 -5.41 -5.70
C ILE A 88 -0.54 -5.89 -4.36
N SER A 89 -0.85 -4.96 -3.45
CA SER A 89 -1.41 -5.33 -2.14
C SER A 89 -2.77 -6.00 -2.26
N VAL A 90 -3.63 -5.50 -3.15
CA VAL A 90 -4.94 -6.11 -3.45
C VAL A 90 -4.76 -7.52 -4.02
N SER A 91 -3.78 -7.69 -4.92
CA SER A 91 -3.51 -8.99 -5.54
C SER A 91 -3.09 -10.05 -4.53
N ALA A 92 -2.35 -9.68 -3.47
CA ALA A 92 -2.00 -10.58 -2.38
C ALA A 92 -3.25 -11.19 -1.73
N GLY A 93 -4.23 -10.34 -1.40
CA GLY A 93 -5.48 -10.75 -0.77
C GLY A 93 -6.33 -11.61 -1.69
N CYS A 94 -6.47 -11.19 -2.95
CA CYS A 94 -7.22 -11.94 -3.96
C CYS A 94 -6.63 -13.33 -4.24
N ASP A 95 -5.31 -13.43 -4.38
CA ASP A 95 -4.63 -14.69 -4.68
C ASP A 95 -4.65 -15.65 -3.48
N LEU A 96 -4.49 -15.10 -2.27
CA LEU A 96 -4.65 -15.84 -1.01
C LEU A 96 -6.07 -16.40 -0.88
N PHE A 97 -7.09 -15.58 -1.17
CA PHE A 97 -8.49 -16.00 -1.14
C PHE A 97 -8.76 -17.12 -2.14
N LEU A 98 -8.34 -16.93 -3.40
CA LEU A 98 -8.53 -17.93 -4.45
C LEU A 98 -7.85 -19.26 -4.10
N ARG A 99 -6.65 -19.21 -3.51
CA ARG A 99 -5.94 -20.41 -3.03
C ARG A 99 -6.68 -21.10 -1.89
N PHE A 100 -7.18 -20.33 -0.93
CA PHE A 100 -7.97 -20.85 0.19
C PHE A 100 -9.25 -21.55 -0.30
N VAL A 101 -9.96 -20.90 -1.22
CA VAL A 101 -11.15 -21.43 -1.88
C VAL A 101 -10.80 -22.74 -2.59
N THR A 102 -9.78 -22.75 -3.45
CA THR A 102 -9.38 -23.94 -4.22
C THR A 102 -8.97 -25.11 -3.32
N ARG A 103 -8.31 -24.86 -2.18
CA ARG A 103 -7.99 -25.91 -1.20
C ARG A 103 -9.23 -26.45 -0.47
N SER A 104 -10.16 -25.57 -0.11
CA SER A 104 -11.37 -25.94 0.66
C SER A 104 -12.40 -26.69 -0.18
N LEU A 105 -12.37 -26.49 -1.51
CA LEU A 105 -13.30 -27.07 -2.46
C LEU A 105 -13.03 -28.54 -2.82
N ASN A 106 -11.83 -29.05 -2.53
CA ASN A 106 -11.50 -30.45 -2.81
C ASN A 106 -12.33 -31.44 -1.95
N ASP A 107 -12.98 -30.98 -0.88
CA ASP A 107 -13.60 -31.83 0.15
C ASP A 107 -15.10 -31.54 0.43
N ALA A 108 -15.77 -30.61 -0.28
CA ALA A 108 -17.12 -30.15 0.12
C ALA A 108 -18.07 -29.71 -1.02
N ASP A 109 -19.37 -29.67 -0.70
CA ASP A 109 -20.45 -29.07 -1.51
C ASP A 109 -20.39 -27.53 -1.54
N VAL A 110 -20.93 -26.90 -2.59
CA VAL A 110 -20.84 -25.45 -2.85
C VAL A 110 -21.45 -24.63 -1.72
N GLU A 111 -22.60 -25.04 -1.19
CA GLU A 111 -23.28 -24.30 -0.11
C GLU A 111 -22.51 -24.39 1.21
N SER A 112 -21.94 -25.57 1.50
CA SER A 112 -21.05 -25.76 2.64
C SER A 112 -19.78 -24.91 2.50
N CYS A 113 -19.24 -24.80 1.28
CA CYS A 113 -18.09 -23.94 1.00
C CYS A 113 -18.43 -22.47 1.22
N LYS A 114 -19.59 -22.00 0.75
CA LYS A 114 -20.08 -20.62 0.96
C LYS A 114 -20.19 -20.29 2.45
N HIS A 115 -20.83 -21.16 3.23
CA HIS A 115 -20.89 -20.99 4.68
C HIS A 115 -19.50 -20.99 5.33
N HIS A 116 -18.61 -21.88 4.89
CA HIS A 116 -17.23 -21.94 5.39
C HIS A 116 -16.47 -20.64 5.07
N LEU A 117 -16.61 -20.10 3.86
CA LEU A 117 -15.93 -18.87 3.44
C LEU A 117 -16.43 -17.65 4.20
N VAL A 118 -17.74 -17.51 4.40
CA VAL A 118 -18.31 -16.40 5.18
C VAL A 118 -17.89 -16.47 6.64
N SER A 119 -17.88 -17.67 7.23
CA SER A 119 -17.40 -17.88 8.60
C SER A 119 -15.91 -17.57 8.74
N ASN A 120 -15.10 -18.02 7.78
CA ASN A 120 -13.65 -17.75 7.79
C ASN A 120 -13.30 -16.30 7.44
N GLY A 121 -14.10 -15.60 6.64
CA GLY A 121 -13.88 -14.19 6.30
C GLY A 121 -13.74 -13.33 7.56
N LYS A 122 -14.66 -13.51 8.52
CA LYS A 122 -14.57 -12.84 9.84
C LYS A 122 -13.31 -13.22 10.61
N LEU A 123 -12.92 -14.50 10.53
CA LEU A 123 -11.72 -15.01 11.19
C LEU A 123 -10.44 -14.45 10.55
N PHE A 124 -10.42 -14.16 9.25
CA PHE A 124 -9.29 -13.51 8.57
C PHE A 124 -9.07 -12.08 9.10
N VAL A 125 -10.13 -11.28 9.23
CA VAL A 125 -10.05 -9.92 9.78
C VAL A 125 -9.53 -9.94 11.22
N GLU A 126 -10.06 -10.84 12.06
CA GLU A 126 -9.61 -10.98 13.45
C GLU A 126 -8.14 -11.40 13.53
N ARG A 127 -7.73 -12.38 12.71
CA ARG A 127 -6.33 -12.82 12.64
C ARG A 127 -5.40 -11.72 12.14
N ALA A 128 -5.82 -10.93 11.14
CA ALA A 128 -5.01 -9.84 10.61
C ALA A 128 -4.70 -8.78 11.67
N ARG A 129 -5.67 -8.43 12.52
CA ARG A 129 -5.43 -7.52 13.66
C ARG A 129 -4.41 -8.11 14.64
N LYS A 130 -4.58 -9.39 15.01
CA LYS A 130 -3.64 -10.11 15.90
C LYS A 130 -2.23 -10.23 15.30
N CYS A 131 -2.10 -10.35 13.97
CA CYS A 131 -0.80 -10.37 13.30
C CYS A 131 -0.01 -9.09 13.56
N ARG A 132 -0.66 -7.92 13.53
CA ARG A 132 -0.02 -6.62 13.82
C ARG A 132 0.53 -6.55 15.24
N ASP A 133 -0.27 -6.95 16.23
CA ASP A 133 0.15 -6.93 17.64
C ASP A 133 1.34 -7.89 17.86
N LYS A 134 1.32 -9.03 17.18
CA LYS A 134 2.41 -10.01 17.20
C LYS A 134 3.68 -9.44 16.57
N ILE A 135 3.57 -8.78 15.41
CA ILE A 135 4.67 -8.09 14.74
C ILE A 135 5.27 -7.03 15.64
N ALA A 136 4.44 -6.19 16.27
CA ALA A 136 4.88 -5.16 17.20
C ALA A 136 5.67 -5.76 18.37
N SER A 137 5.14 -6.84 18.96
CA SER A 137 5.79 -7.56 20.07
C SER A 137 7.15 -8.18 19.69
N ILE A 138 7.27 -8.71 18.47
CA ILE A 138 8.52 -9.28 17.94
C ILE A 138 9.51 -8.15 17.65
N GLY A 139 9.06 -7.12 16.94
CA GLY A 139 9.90 -6.02 16.47
C GLY A 139 10.41 -5.11 17.57
N ALA A 140 9.64 -4.88 18.64
CA ALA A 140 10.04 -4.07 19.79
C ALA A 140 11.34 -4.57 20.45
N LYS A 141 11.69 -5.85 20.28
CA LYS A 141 12.94 -6.45 20.81
C LYS A 141 14.21 -5.94 20.10
N PHE A 142 14.08 -5.38 18.91
CA PHE A 142 15.20 -4.82 18.15
C PHE A 142 15.50 -3.36 18.51
N ILE A 143 14.57 -2.71 19.20
CA ILE A 143 14.74 -1.33 19.64
C ILE A 143 15.53 -1.36 20.94
N ARG A 144 16.72 -0.78 20.89
CA ARG A 144 17.62 -0.65 22.04
C ARG A 144 17.46 0.74 22.65
N ASP A 145 17.78 0.85 23.93
CA ASP A 145 17.76 2.14 24.62
C ASP A 145 18.80 3.10 24.00
N GLY A 146 18.37 4.34 23.74
CA GLY A 146 19.19 5.43 23.22
C GLY A 146 19.38 5.47 21.70
N ILE A 147 18.77 4.58 20.92
CA ILE A 147 18.99 4.54 19.45
C ILE A 147 18.20 5.62 18.70
N VAL A 148 18.71 5.96 17.52
CA VAL A 148 18.04 6.85 16.55
C VAL A 148 17.52 6.02 15.38
N ILE A 149 16.21 6.09 15.17
CA ILE A 149 15.50 5.33 14.13
C ILE A 149 15.12 6.26 12.98
N LEU A 150 15.27 5.80 11.74
CA LEU A 150 14.66 6.44 10.56
C LEU A 150 13.43 5.65 10.11
N VAL A 151 12.31 6.35 9.95
CA VAL A 151 11.06 5.82 9.38
C VAL A 151 10.74 6.53 8.08
N HIS A 152 10.32 5.75 7.09
CA HIS A 152 9.81 6.28 5.84
C HIS A 152 8.28 6.25 5.81
N SER A 153 7.66 7.40 5.55
CA SER A 153 6.21 7.53 5.33
C SER A 153 5.33 7.08 6.52
N TYR A 154 4.12 6.62 6.21
CA TYR A 154 3.16 6.03 7.14
C TYR A 154 3.09 4.53 7.00
N SER A 155 3.26 3.82 8.12
CA SER A 155 3.06 2.39 8.20
C SER A 155 2.47 2.00 9.55
N ARG A 156 1.30 1.34 9.51
CA ARG A 156 0.59 0.86 10.70
C ARG A 156 1.43 -0.10 11.53
N ASN A 157 2.18 -1.00 10.88
CA ASN A 157 3.02 -1.96 11.59
C ASN A 157 4.22 -1.29 12.25
N VAL A 158 4.86 -0.34 11.55
CA VAL A 158 5.99 0.41 12.11
C VAL A 158 5.52 1.23 13.30
N ASN A 159 4.38 1.92 13.19
CA ASN A 159 3.81 2.69 14.29
C ASN A 159 3.47 1.79 15.48
N ALA A 160 2.78 0.67 15.25
CA ALA A 160 2.47 -0.29 16.33
C ALA A 160 3.73 -0.82 17.03
N LEU A 161 4.78 -1.14 16.26
CA LEU A 161 6.06 -1.60 16.78
C LEU A 161 6.74 -0.54 17.65
N LEU A 162 6.80 0.71 17.18
CA LEU A 162 7.41 1.82 17.94
C LEU A 162 6.63 2.15 19.21
N LEU A 163 5.29 2.17 19.12
CA LEU A 163 4.42 2.38 20.28
C LEU A 163 4.58 1.25 21.33
N GLU A 164 4.72 0.01 20.88
CA GLU A 164 4.98 -1.15 21.76
C GLU A 164 6.38 -1.13 22.39
N ALA A 165 7.37 -0.53 21.73
CA ALA A 165 8.68 -0.30 22.35
C ALA A 165 8.63 0.83 23.38
N ALA A 166 7.88 1.89 23.11
CA ALA A 166 7.68 3.00 24.04
C ALA A 166 6.88 2.57 25.28
N SER A 167 5.87 1.71 25.13
CA SER A 167 5.09 1.15 26.26
C SER A 167 5.97 0.33 27.22
N LYS A 168 7.10 -0.20 26.73
CA LYS A 168 8.14 -0.89 27.51
C LYS A 168 9.19 0.05 28.12
N ASN A 169 8.97 1.36 28.06
CA ASN A 169 9.87 2.41 28.56
C ASN A 169 11.27 2.41 27.91
N ILE A 170 11.39 1.93 26.67
CA ILE A 170 12.63 2.03 25.90
C ILE A 170 12.73 3.45 25.35
N ARG A 171 13.86 4.13 25.59
CA ARG A 171 14.05 5.50 25.09
C ARG A 171 14.68 5.44 23.71
N PHE A 172 14.10 6.13 22.74
CA PHE A 172 14.65 6.23 21.39
C PHE A 172 14.10 7.50 20.73
N SER A 173 14.73 7.93 19.64
CA SER A 173 14.30 9.09 18.86
C SER A 173 14.04 8.68 17.42
N VAL A 174 13.07 9.31 16.76
CA VAL A 174 12.62 8.90 15.41
C VAL A 174 12.70 10.07 14.43
N TYR A 175 13.50 9.92 13.38
CA TYR A 175 13.42 10.76 12.20
C TYR A 175 12.41 10.18 11.21
N ILE A 176 11.60 11.04 10.59
CA ILE A 176 10.51 10.62 9.72
C ILE A 176 10.58 11.43 8.43
N THR A 177 10.67 10.77 7.29
CA THR A 177 10.64 11.47 6.00
C THR A 177 9.24 11.99 5.69
N GLU A 178 9.10 13.17 5.08
CA GLU A 178 7.77 13.68 4.69
C GLU A 178 7.02 12.76 3.70
N SER A 179 7.74 12.01 2.85
CA SER A 179 7.19 11.05 1.87
C SER A 179 6.28 11.69 0.83
N ARG A 180 6.87 12.56 -0.02
CA ARG A 180 6.21 13.07 -1.22
C ARG A 180 5.90 11.89 -2.17
N PRO A 181 4.76 11.93 -2.89
CA PRO A 181 3.77 12.99 -2.92
C PRO A 181 2.74 12.94 -1.77
N THR A 182 2.62 11.81 -1.07
CA THR A 182 1.53 11.56 -0.11
C THR A 182 1.58 12.47 1.13
N GLY A 183 2.77 12.89 1.57
CA GLY A 183 2.93 13.63 2.82
C GLY A 183 2.65 12.81 4.09
N SER A 184 2.52 11.49 3.96
CA SER A 184 2.01 10.62 5.03
C SER A 184 2.95 10.53 6.23
N GLY A 185 4.23 10.88 6.08
CA GLY A 185 5.17 10.92 7.21
C GLY A 185 4.75 11.91 8.31
N ILE A 186 3.99 12.96 7.95
CA ILE A 186 3.44 13.91 8.93
C ILE A 186 2.48 13.20 9.89
N ILE A 187 1.69 12.25 9.40
CA ILE A 187 0.74 11.47 10.19
C ILE A 187 1.50 10.63 11.22
N THR A 188 2.55 9.91 10.78
CA THR A 188 3.43 9.14 11.67
C THR A 188 4.06 10.02 12.76
N SER A 189 4.53 11.21 12.40
CA SER A 189 5.12 12.13 13.39
C SER A 189 4.12 12.55 14.46
N ARG A 190 2.87 12.85 14.08
CA ARG A 190 1.82 13.19 15.05
C ARG A 190 1.51 12.04 16.00
N ILE A 191 1.29 10.84 15.46
CA ILE A 191 0.98 9.64 16.26
C ILE A 191 2.08 9.36 17.29
N LEU A 192 3.35 9.40 16.86
CA LEU A 192 4.48 9.09 17.74
C LEU A 192 4.74 10.22 18.76
N SER A 193 4.59 11.48 18.35
CA SER A 193 4.72 12.64 19.25
C SER A 193 3.63 12.65 20.33
N GLU A 194 2.39 12.29 19.99
CA GLU A 194 1.28 12.14 20.96
C GLU A 194 1.57 11.06 22.01
N ALA A 195 2.30 10.01 21.61
CA ALA A 195 2.79 8.97 22.52
C ALA A 195 4.04 9.37 23.33
N GLY A 196 4.51 10.62 23.22
CA GLY A 196 5.68 11.14 23.94
C GLY A 196 7.03 10.70 23.38
N ILE A 197 7.07 10.13 22.17
CA ILE A 197 8.31 9.72 21.51
C ILE A 197 8.92 10.96 20.80
N PRO A 198 10.21 11.29 21.03
CA PRO A 198 10.87 12.38 20.32
C PRO A 198 10.91 12.14 18.81
N THR A 199 10.24 13.00 18.03
CA THR A 199 10.24 12.90 16.57
C THR A 199 10.75 14.16 15.87
N ALA A 200 11.30 13.98 14.66
CA ALA A 200 11.67 15.07 13.77
C ALA A 200 11.35 14.71 12.31
N ILE A 201 10.60 15.58 11.62
CA ILE A 201 10.31 15.41 10.20
C ILE A 201 11.51 15.90 9.37
N VAL A 202 11.87 15.15 8.33
CA VAL A 202 12.94 15.48 7.40
C VAL A 202 12.44 15.45 5.96
N LEU A 203 13.05 16.28 5.11
CA LEU A 203 12.81 16.24 3.67
C LEU A 203 13.30 14.91 3.10
N ASP A 204 12.65 14.43 2.05
CA ASP A 204 13.05 13.18 1.39
C ASP A 204 14.50 13.29 0.85
N SER A 205 14.90 14.47 0.37
CA SER A 205 16.26 14.76 -0.10
C SER A 205 17.31 14.88 1.01
N ALA A 206 16.89 15.06 2.28
CA ALA A 206 17.80 15.22 3.41
C ALA A 206 18.24 13.88 4.02
N VAL A 207 17.69 12.74 3.58
CA VAL A 207 18.04 11.41 4.10
C VAL A 207 19.54 11.14 3.99
N GLY A 208 20.15 11.46 2.83
CA GLY A 208 21.59 11.23 2.62
C GLY A 208 22.49 12.00 3.60
N PHE A 209 22.04 13.17 4.06
CA PHE A 209 22.75 13.95 5.09
C PHE A 209 22.59 13.34 6.48
N LEU A 210 21.41 12.78 6.75
CA LEU A 210 21.05 12.26 8.07
C LEU A 210 21.56 10.83 8.32
N ILE A 211 21.70 10.01 7.28
CA ILE A 211 21.86 8.55 7.40
C ILE A 211 22.98 8.11 8.35
N GLN A 212 24.07 8.88 8.45
CA GLN A 212 25.19 8.58 9.35
C GLN A 212 24.81 8.63 10.83
N LYS A 213 23.82 9.45 11.19
CA LYS A 213 23.29 9.59 12.55
C LYS A 213 22.24 8.54 12.92
N ILE A 214 21.80 7.74 11.96
CA ILE A 214 20.77 6.72 12.16
C ILE A 214 21.43 5.42 12.63
N ASP A 215 20.79 4.73 13.56
CA ASP A 215 21.22 3.42 14.05
C ASP A 215 20.39 2.28 13.45
N LEU A 216 19.15 2.56 13.05
CA LEU A 216 18.22 1.59 12.48
C LEU A 216 17.23 2.26 11.51
N VAL A 217 17.00 1.66 10.35
CA VAL A 217 15.93 2.06 9.43
C VAL A 217 14.77 1.07 9.54
N LEU A 218 13.55 1.59 9.74
CA LEU A 218 12.31 0.80 9.76
C LEU A 218 11.36 1.32 8.68
N VAL A 219 10.91 0.42 7.80
CA VAL A 219 9.95 0.76 6.73
C VAL A 219 8.77 -0.22 6.71
N GLY A 220 7.63 0.21 6.17
CA GLY A 220 6.57 -0.71 5.75
C GLY A 220 6.92 -1.41 4.44
N ALA A 221 6.19 -2.46 4.09
CA ALA A 221 6.44 -3.26 2.88
C ALA A 221 5.33 -3.13 1.80
N GLU A 222 4.75 -1.94 1.64
CA GLU A 222 3.82 -1.65 0.53
C GLU A 222 4.55 -1.04 -0.69
N GLY A 223 5.86 -0.81 -0.59
CA GLY A 223 6.72 -0.35 -1.69
C GLY A 223 6.47 1.10 -2.08
N ILE A 224 6.35 2.03 -1.12
CA ILE A 224 6.13 3.45 -1.43
C ILE A 224 7.42 4.07 -2.00
N ILE A 225 7.28 4.98 -2.97
CA ILE A 225 8.39 5.70 -3.57
C ILE A 225 9.32 6.33 -2.53
N GLY A 226 10.62 6.03 -2.62
CA GLY A 226 11.66 6.50 -1.71
C GLY A 226 12.19 5.40 -0.79
N THR A 227 11.47 4.28 -0.63
CA THR A 227 11.93 3.14 0.17
C THR A 227 13.24 2.56 -0.36
N SER A 228 13.35 2.35 -1.67
CA SER A 228 14.54 1.81 -2.33
C SER A 228 15.74 2.76 -2.24
N GLN A 229 15.48 4.08 -2.28
CA GLN A 229 16.51 5.11 -2.12
C GLN A 229 17.11 5.08 -0.71
N ILE A 230 16.25 5.01 0.31
CA ILE A 230 16.69 4.90 1.71
C ILE A 230 17.45 3.59 1.93
N ALA A 231 16.99 2.48 1.36
CA ALA A 231 17.63 1.17 1.47
C ALA A 231 19.06 1.19 0.89
N THR A 232 19.23 1.82 -0.27
CA THR A 232 20.55 2.01 -0.89
C THR A 232 21.48 2.84 -0.01
N LEU A 233 20.99 3.96 0.54
CA LEU A 233 21.75 4.82 1.45
C LEU A 233 22.13 4.10 2.75
N ALA A 234 21.20 3.33 3.32
CA ALA A 234 21.42 2.53 4.51
C ALA A 234 22.52 1.48 4.27
N LYS A 235 22.49 0.80 3.13
CA LYS A 235 23.51 -0.19 2.73
C LYS A 235 24.90 0.43 2.63
N VAL A 236 25.02 1.58 1.96
CA VAL A 236 26.29 2.31 1.81
C VAL A 236 26.80 2.82 3.16
N ALA A 237 25.90 3.24 4.05
CA ALA A 237 26.25 3.72 5.39
C ALA A 237 26.37 2.60 6.44
N HIS A 238 26.25 1.33 6.03
CA HIS A 238 26.25 0.14 6.90
C HIS A 238 25.25 0.23 8.06
N LYS A 239 24.06 0.77 7.79
CA LYS A 239 22.96 0.86 8.74
C LYS A 239 21.96 -0.28 8.49
N PRO A 240 21.49 -0.97 9.55
CA PRO A 240 20.52 -2.03 9.38
C PRO A 240 19.20 -1.48 8.81
N PHE A 241 18.67 -2.16 7.80
CA PHE A 241 17.43 -1.81 7.13
C PHE A 241 16.41 -2.94 7.29
N TYR A 242 15.36 -2.69 8.09
CA TYR A 242 14.33 -3.66 8.40
C TYR A 242 12.98 -3.25 7.79
N ALA A 243 12.38 -4.20 7.08
CA ALA A 243 11.02 -4.06 6.57
C ALA A 243 10.03 -4.73 7.53
N VAL A 244 8.85 -4.13 7.71
CA VAL A 244 7.82 -4.62 8.63
C VAL A 244 6.52 -4.86 7.87
N ALA A 245 6.08 -6.13 7.82
CA ALA A 245 4.98 -6.56 6.97
C ALA A 245 4.19 -7.72 7.57
N GLU A 246 2.90 -7.77 7.29
CA GLU A 246 2.09 -8.95 7.56
C GLU A 246 2.31 -10.03 6.49
N SER A 247 2.24 -11.30 6.88
CA SER A 247 2.41 -12.46 5.99
C SER A 247 1.38 -12.50 4.85
N HIS A 248 0.19 -11.95 5.06
CA HIS A 248 -0.87 -11.85 4.04
C HIS A 248 -0.61 -10.78 2.97
N LYS A 249 0.52 -10.07 3.03
CA LYS A 249 1.03 -9.20 1.95
C LYS A 249 2.02 -9.91 1.03
N PHE A 250 2.34 -11.18 1.27
CA PHE A 250 3.23 -11.93 0.40
C PHE A 250 2.55 -12.18 -0.94
N VAL A 251 3.18 -11.71 -2.01
CA VAL A 251 2.68 -11.80 -3.39
C VAL A 251 3.60 -12.71 -4.19
N ARG A 252 3.01 -13.57 -5.03
CA ARG A 252 3.74 -14.37 -6.01
C ARG A 252 4.00 -13.56 -7.28
N MET A 253 4.87 -12.56 -7.17
CA MET A 253 5.32 -11.72 -8.27
C MET A 253 6.83 -11.60 -8.19
N PHE A 254 7.51 -11.73 -9.33
CA PHE A 254 8.95 -11.61 -9.41
C PHE A 254 9.29 -10.37 -10.24
N ILE A 255 9.76 -9.34 -9.57
CA ILE A 255 10.11 -8.04 -10.16
C ILE A 255 11.60 -8.10 -10.51
N LEU A 256 11.95 -7.89 -11.79
CA LEU A 256 13.36 -7.86 -12.23
C LEU A 256 13.93 -6.45 -12.14
N SER A 257 13.09 -5.42 -12.28
CA SER A 257 13.49 -4.02 -12.25
C SER A 257 12.40 -3.11 -11.67
N GLN A 258 12.79 -1.87 -11.30
CA GLN A 258 11.82 -0.84 -10.87
C GLN A 258 10.72 -0.58 -11.91
N PHE A 259 10.99 -0.83 -13.19
CA PHE A 259 10.07 -0.60 -14.30
C PHE A 259 9.12 -1.78 -14.55
N ASP A 260 9.31 -2.91 -13.87
CA ASP A 260 8.43 -4.08 -14.01
C ASP A 260 7.21 -3.99 -13.08
N LEU A 261 7.13 -2.96 -12.26
CA LEU A 261 5.98 -2.70 -11.41
C LEU A 261 4.75 -2.36 -12.28
N PRO A 262 3.58 -2.93 -12.00
CA PRO A 262 2.36 -2.60 -12.72
C PRO A 262 1.98 -1.14 -12.47
N THR A 263 1.87 -0.35 -13.55
CA THR A 263 1.42 1.05 -13.51
C THR A 263 0.08 1.20 -14.25
N SER A 264 -0.87 1.93 -13.65
CA SER A 264 -2.19 2.17 -14.26
C SER A 264 -2.12 3.09 -15.48
N SER A 265 -1.10 3.95 -15.53
CA SER A 265 -0.84 4.89 -16.61
C SER A 265 0.65 4.89 -16.97
N PRO A 266 1.01 5.32 -18.20
CA PRO A 266 2.39 5.57 -18.55
C PRO A 266 2.96 6.72 -17.71
N ILE A 267 3.98 6.43 -16.92
CA ILE A 267 4.70 7.37 -16.05
C ILE A 267 6.04 7.79 -16.68
N LEU A 268 6.65 8.84 -16.13
CA LEU A 268 7.95 9.39 -16.52
C LEU A 268 8.02 9.80 -18.01
N GLN A 269 6.91 10.24 -18.57
CA GLN A 269 6.86 10.77 -19.94
C GLN A 269 7.43 12.18 -19.99
N PHE A 270 8.07 12.53 -21.11
CA PHE A 270 8.46 13.90 -21.39
C PHE A 270 7.22 14.71 -21.76
N LEU A 271 6.78 15.61 -20.87
CA LEU A 271 5.63 16.49 -21.09
C LEU A 271 6.06 17.70 -21.92
N ASP A 272 5.32 18.03 -22.99
CA ASP A 272 5.51 19.26 -23.78
C ASP A 272 4.78 20.44 -23.12
N GLN A 273 5.12 20.72 -21.86
CA GLN A 273 4.52 21.80 -21.08
C GLN A 273 5.24 23.13 -21.32
N LYS A 274 4.45 24.16 -21.66
CA LYS A 274 4.92 25.54 -21.73
C LYS A 274 4.69 26.22 -20.38
N TYR A 275 5.76 26.42 -19.62
CA TYR A 275 5.67 27.19 -18.38
C TYR A 275 5.51 28.69 -18.67
N PRO A 276 4.71 29.41 -17.87
CA PRO A 276 4.71 30.87 -17.93
C PRO A 276 6.11 31.43 -17.69
N SER A 277 6.38 32.62 -18.22
CA SER A 277 7.68 33.27 -18.08
C SER A 277 8.10 33.36 -16.61
N LEU A 278 9.31 32.87 -16.31
CA LEU A 278 9.90 32.81 -14.97
C LEU A 278 9.72 34.17 -14.24
N PRO A 279 9.35 34.16 -12.94
CA PRO A 279 9.36 35.37 -12.14
C PRO A 279 10.75 36.02 -12.23
N LYS A 280 10.81 37.32 -12.57
CA LYS A 280 12.09 38.06 -12.71
C LYS A 280 12.93 37.85 -11.46
N LEU A 281 14.06 37.17 -11.61
CA LEU A 281 14.95 36.83 -10.51
C LEU A 281 15.69 38.11 -10.06
N ASN A 282 15.17 38.81 -9.06
CA ASN A 282 15.93 39.89 -8.42
C ASN A 282 17.12 39.25 -7.67
N SER A 283 18.32 39.43 -8.21
CA SER A 283 19.61 38.86 -7.78
C SER A 283 20.04 39.19 -6.34
N ARG A 284 19.20 39.86 -5.55
CA ARG A 284 19.47 40.30 -4.17
C ARG A 284 18.68 39.57 -3.08
N GLN A 285 17.77 38.68 -3.43
CA GLN A 285 17.11 37.79 -2.47
C GLN A 285 17.72 36.40 -2.63
N SER A 286 18.48 35.98 -1.62
CA SER A 286 19.18 34.70 -1.58
C SER A 286 18.26 33.54 -1.98
N SER A 287 18.80 32.67 -2.83
CA SER A 287 18.22 31.43 -3.36
C SER A 287 17.88 30.36 -2.31
N LEU A 288 17.90 30.71 -1.02
CA LEU A 288 17.73 29.81 0.13
C LEU A 288 16.55 30.20 1.05
N ASN A 289 15.71 31.15 0.62
CA ASN A 289 14.56 31.56 1.44
C ASN A 289 13.48 30.47 1.42
N ILE A 290 13.19 29.86 2.58
CA ILE A 290 12.26 28.72 2.75
C ILE A 290 10.87 29.06 2.21
N HIS A 291 10.42 30.31 2.35
CA HIS A 291 9.14 30.77 1.82
C HIS A 291 9.03 30.61 0.29
N ARG A 292 10.16 30.73 -0.43
CA ARG A 292 10.22 30.63 -1.89
C ARG A 292 10.22 29.18 -2.39
N VAL A 293 10.69 28.23 -1.57
CA VAL A 293 10.63 26.79 -1.87
C VAL A 293 9.18 26.28 -1.81
N ASN A 294 8.37 26.84 -0.91
CA ASN A 294 6.95 26.47 -0.81
C ASN A 294 6.11 26.93 -2.01
N GLU A 295 6.56 27.95 -2.75
CA GLU A 295 5.90 28.46 -3.96
C GLU A 295 6.28 27.65 -5.22
N LEU A 296 7.44 27.00 -5.23
CA LEU A 296 7.97 26.23 -6.35
C LEU A 296 7.72 24.73 -6.14
N LYS A 297 6.46 24.31 -6.26
CA LYS A 297 6.05 22.90 -6.21
C LYS A 297 5.68 22.41 -7.60
N MET A 298 5.86 21.11 -7.81
CA MET A 298 5.32 20.43 -8.98
C MET A 298 3.79 20.55 -9.00
N THR A 299 3.25 20.74 -10.19
CA THR A 299 1.82 20.67 -10.50
C THR A 299 1.29 19.25 -10.33
N GLU A 300 -0.02 19.09 -10.26
CA GLU A 300 -0.66 17.77 -10.13
C GLU A 300 -0.40 16.87 -11.33
N GLU A 301 -0.33 17.44 -12.54
CA GLU A 301 0.00 16.71 -13.78
C GLU A 301 1.45 16.19 -13.76
N GLU A 302 2.39 17.02 -13.28
CA GLU A 302 3.77 16.58 -13.12
C GLU A 302 3.89 15.50 -12.03
N ILE A 303 3.16 15.64 -10.92
CA ILE A 303 3.16 14.65 -9.84
C ILE A 303 2.56 13.32 -10.30
N SER A 304 1.45 13.34 -11.05
CA SER A 304 0.80 12.12 -11.56
C SER A 304 1.65 11.38 -12.60
N ASN A 305 2.56 12.10 -13.26
CA ASN A 305 3.58 11.52 -14.14
C ASN A 305 4.76 10.88 -13.38
N ASN A 306 4.81 10.94 -12.05
CA ASN A 306 5.85 10.28 -11.25
C ASN A 306 5.39 8.93 -10.68
N PRO A 307 6.33 8.00 -10.42
CA PRO A 307 6.01 6.75 -9.73
C PRO A 307 5.55 7.02 -8.29
N ILE A 308 4.50 6.33 -7.87
CA ILE A 308 4.03 6.33 -6.48
C ILE A 308 4.62 5.18 -5.64
N LEU A 309 5.09 4.13 -6.33
CA LEU A 309 5.67 2.94 -5.74
C LEU A 309 7.10 2.75 -6.25
N ASP A 310 7.92 2.12 -5.43
CA ASP A 310 9.22 1.59 -5.83
C ASP A 310 9.38 0.15 -5.35
N PHE A 311 10.39 -0.53 -5.91
CA PHE A 311 10.78 -1.85 -5.46
C PHE A 311 12.15 -1.78 -4.77
N THR A 312 12.25 -2.47 -3.65
CA THR A 312 13.50 -2.58 -2.87
C THR A 312 14.00 -4.00 -3.02
N ALA A 313 15.16 -4.17 -3.65
CA ALA A 313 15.71 -5.49 -3.88
C ALA A 313 16.07 -6.19 -2.55
N PRO A 314 15.91 -7.52 -2.47
CA PRO A 314 16.20 -8.30 -1.25
C PRO A 314 17.58 -8.05 -0.63
N GLU A 315 18.60 -7.76 -1.44
CA GLU A 315 19.97 -7.50 -1.00
C GLU A 315 20.15 -6.26 -0.11
N TYR A 316 19.18 -5.34 -0.12
CA TYR A 316 19.14 -4.14 0.73
C TYR A 316 18.34 -4.36 2.02
N ILE A 317 17.64 -5.49 2.17
CA ILE A 317 16.78 -5.76 3.33
C ILE A 317 17.51 -6.73 4.25
N ASP A 318 17.95 -6.25 5.41
CA ASP A 318 18.67 -7.08 6.37
C ASP A 318 17.73 -8.01 7.16
N ALA A 319 16.48 -7.60 7.36
CA ALA A 319 15.46 -8.44 7.99
C ALA A 319 14.04 -8.01 7.62
N LEU A 320 13.14 -8.98 7.52
CA LEU A 320 11.70 -8.78 7.39
C LEU A 320 10.99 -9.23 8.68
N ILE A 321 10.38 -8.29 9.39
CA ILE A 321 9.65 -8.55 10.64
C ILE A 321 8.20 -8.84 10.29
N THR A 322 7.75 -10.07 10.57
CA THR A 322 6.41 -10.57 10.24
C THR A 322 5.76 -11.29 11.43
N ASP A 323 4.48 -11.63 11.28
CA ASP A 323 3.74 -12.47 12.22
C ASP A 323 4.21 -13.93 12.22
N LEU A 324 4.98 -14.35 11.21
CA LEU A 324 5.67 -15.65 11.18
C LEU A 324 7.00 -15.63 11.94
N GLY A 325 7.45 -14.44 12.37
CA GLY A 325 8.75 -14.22 12.97
C GLY A 325 9.62 -13.29 12.13
N ILE A 326 10.91 -13.28 12.44
CA ILE A 326 11.90 -12.56 11.64
C ILE A 326 12.35 -13.47 10.51
N LEU A 327 12.22 -12.99 9.29
CA LEU A 327 12.59 -13.70 8.07
C LEU A 327 13.75 -12.98 7.40
N ASP A 328 14.72 -13.77 6.95
CA ASP A 328 15.63 -13.34 5.89
C ASP A 328 14.85 -13.29 4.56
N PRO A 329 15.16 -12.37 3.64
CA PRO A 329 14.46 -12.30 2.35
C PRO A 329 14.38 -13.64 1.59
N ASN A 330 15.39 -14.51 1.71
CA ASN A 330 15.36 -15.84 1.07
C ASN A 330 14.27 -16.76 1.65
N ARG A 331 13.96 -16.63 2.95
CA ARG A 331 12.93 -17.43 3.63
C ARG A 331 11.51 -17.06 3.21
N VAL A 332 11.31 -15.85 2.67
CA VAL A 332 10.00 -15.45 2.11
C VAL A 332 9.61 -16.34 0.93
N SER A 333 10.59 -16.75 0.11
CA SER A 333 10.35 -17.69 -0.99
C SER A 333 9.85 -19.04 -0.50
N GLU A 334 10.41 -19.57 0.59
CA GLU A 334 9.97 -20.83 1.20
C GLU A 334 8.52 -20.75 1.70
N GLU A 335 8.16 -19.64 2.37
CA GLU A 335 6.79 -19.44 2.86
C GLU A 335 5.79 -19.28 1.70
N LEU A 336 6.18 -18.59 0.61
CA LEU A 336 5.39 -18.55 -0.62
C LEU A 336 5.21 -19.96 -1.21
N ILE A 337 6.26 -20.77 -1.29
CA ILE A 337 6.16 -22.16 -1.78
C ILE A 337 5.17 -22.97 -0.93
N LYS A 338 5.23 -22.88 0.40
CA LYS A 338 4.29 -23.56 1.31
C LYS A 338 2.84 -23.09 1.16
N LEU A 339 2.63 -21.82 0.79
CA LEU A 339 1.30 -21.27 0.59
C LEU A 339 0.66 -21.81 -0.72
N TYR A 340 1.46 -21.93 -1.77
CA TYR A 340 1.00 -22.28 -3.12
C TYR A 340 1.11 -23.77 -3.48
N HIS A 341 1.83 -24.58 -2.70
CA HIS A 341 1.89 -26.05 -2.86
C HIS A 341 1.17 -26.76 -1.71
#